data_AF-A0A1H0KYU4-F1
#
_entry.id   AF-A0A1H0KYU4-F1
#
_cell.length_a   1.000
_cell.length_b   1.000
_cell.length_c   1.000
_cell.angle_alpha   90.00
_cell.angle_beta   90.00
_cell.angle_gamma   90.00
#
_symmetry.space_group_name_H-M   'P 1'
#
loop_
_entity.id
_entity.type
_entity.pdbx_description
1 polymer ?
#
loop_
_entity_poly.entity_id
_entity_poly.type
_entity_poly.pdbx_seq_one_letter_code
_entity_poly.pdbx_strand_id
1 'polypeptide(L)'
;MTIHLNTQADLEDAIGVLVKQDRRLRPILELTGMPVLRQREPGFAGLAHIVCGQQVSTASAAAIWGRLSAAFDPFDHSAIRKARTDRLGRLGLSGAKIKTLKNIARELDAERLNLDVLAEEDADAAHNTLTALHGIGPWTADVYLLFCLRHADAWPAGDIAVQEAVKVGLGLATRPTPKQMAPLAEPWRPLRGAAAHLWWSYYRVLKKREGVLTEKVSPAKVSLAKVNPAKPSLSKSPGPRARKR
;
A
#
# COMPACT_ATOMS: atom_id res chain seq x y z
N MET A 1 -5.18 7.27 25.29
CA MET A 1 -4.40 8.37 24.70
C MET A 1 -4.00 7.96 23.31
N THR A 2 -4.31 8.80 22.33
CA THR A 2 -3.83 8.71 20.95
C THR A 2 -2.31 8.79 20.92
N ILE A 3 -1.68 8.03 20.03
CA ILE A 3 -0.22 8.04 19.84
C ILE A 3 0.05 8.55 18.43
N HIS A 4 0.97 9.51 18.32
CA HIS A 4 1.38 10.09 17.04
C HIS A 4 2.87 9.86 16.79
N LEU A 5 3.22 9.49 15.55
CA LEU A 5 4.60 9.35 15.09
C LEU A 5 5.07 10.70 14.52
N ASN A 6 5.47 11.61 15.42
CA ASN A 6 5.82 12.99 15.07
C ASN A 6 7.25 13.11 14.55
N THR A 7 8.14 12.24 15.01
CA THR A 7 9.57 12.24 14.70
C THR A 7 10.06 10.87 14.28
N GLN A 8 11.21 10.83 13.60
CA GLN A 8 11.88 9.57 13.27
C GLN A 8 12.17 8.73 14.53
N ALA A 9 12.51 9.38 15.65
CA ALA A 9 12.73 8.70 16.93
C ALA A 9 11.46 7.99 17.43
N ASP A 10 10.28 8.62 17.31
CA ASP A 10 9.01 7.98 17.70
C ASP A 10 8.76 6.68 16.91
N LEU A 11 9.09 6.69 15.60
CA LEU A 11 8.99 5.50 14.76
C LEU A 11 10.01 4.43 15.20
N GLU A 12 11.24 4.82 15.48
CA GLU A 12 12.30 3.90 15.91
C GLU A 12 11.96 3.21 17.23
N ASP A 13 11.47 3.97 18.21
CA ASP A 13 11.00 3.45 19.49
C ASP A 13 9.82 2.50 19.30
N ALA A 14 8.84 2.88 18.47
CA ALA A 14 7.69 2.05 18.16
C ALA A 14 8.09 0.71 17.49
N ILE A 15 9.02 0.74 16.54
CA ILE A 15 9.58 -0.47 15.93
C ILE A 15 10.33 -1.32 16.97
N GLY A 16 11.08 -0.69 17.88
CA GLY A 16 11.77 -1.37 18.98
C GLY A 16 10.80 -2.11 19.91
N VAL A 17 9.64 -1.52 20.22
CA VAL A 17 8.56 -2.17 20.98
C VAL A 17 7.98 -3.34 20.19
N LEU A 18 7.62 -3.12 18.92
CA LEU A 18 6.99 -4.11 18.07
C LEU A 18 7.83 -5.37 17.87
N VAL A 19 9.15 -5.25 17.70
CA VAL A 19 10.04 -6.41 17.52
C VAL A 19 10.18 -7.23 18.80
N LYS A 20 10.04 -6.60 19.98
CA LYS A 20 9.99 -7.32 21.26
C LYS A 20 8.64 -8.04 21.45
N GLN A 21 7.55 -7.41 21.01
CA GLN A 21 6.18 -7.91 21.12
C GLN A 21 5.88 -9.05 20.15
N ASP A 22 6.31 -8.93 18.89
CA ASP A 22 6.13 -9.94 17.85
C ASP A 22 7.47 -10.29 17.20
N ARG A 23 8.03 -11.44 17.61
CA ARG A 23 9.33 -11.93 17.13
C ARG A 23 9.36 -12.16 15.62
N ARG A 24 8.21 -12.31 14.95
CA ARG A 24 8.13 -12.46 13.49
C ARG A 24 8.59 -11.20 12.75
N LEU A 25 8.58 -10.04 13.40
CA LEU A 25 9.03 -8.77 12.82
C LEU A 25 10.56 -8.61 12.83
N ARG A 26 11.28 -9.35 13.68
CA ARG A 26 12.74 -9.22 13.78
C ARG A 26 13.48 -9.52 12.47
N PRO A 27 13.22 -10.65 11.78
CA PRO A 27 13.89 -10.93 10.51
C PRO A 27 13.52 -9.91 9.43
N ILE A 28 12.31 -9.35 9.50
CA ILE A 28 11.86 -8.30 8.58
C ILE A 28 12.70 -7.04 8.79
N LEU A 29 12.84 -6.59 10.04
CA LEU A 29 13.69 -5.44 10.38
C LEU A 29 15.15 -5.65 9.97
N GLU A 30 15.72 -6.83 10.22
CA GLU A 30 17.09 -7.16 9.84
C GLU A 30 17.31 -7.10 8.31
N LEU A 31 16.30 -7.51 7.52
CA LEU A 31 16.36 -7.45 6.06
C LEU A 31 16.12 -6.05 5.50
N THR A 32 15.33 -5.22 6.17
CA THR A 32 14.97 -3.87 5.69
C THR A 32 15.89 -2.77 6.18
N GLY A 33 16.49 -2.94 7.35
CA GLY A 33 16.92 -1.82 8.18
C GLY A 33 15.73 -1.03 8.73
N MET A 34 16.04 0.01 9.51
CA MET A 34 15.03 0.88 10.12
C MET A 34 14.23 1.64 9.04
N PRO A 35 12.89 1.61 9.05
CA PRO A 35 12.09 2.38 8.11
C PRO A 35 12.24 3.89 8.35
N VAL A 36 12.09 4.65 7.27
CA VAL A 36 12.02 6.12 7.32
C VAL A 36 10.57 6.54 7.52
N LEU A 37 10.34 7.43 8.47
CA LEU A 37 9.04 8.03 8.74
C LEU A 37 8.56 8.81 7.52
N ARG A 38 7.31 8.59 7.12
CA ARG A 38 6.66 9.32 6.04
C ARG A 38 5.67 10.31 6.61
N GLN A 39 5.81 11.56 6.21
CA GLN A 39 4.92 12.64 6.62
C GLN A 39 4.46 13.44 5.41
N ARG A 40 3.27 13.99 5.53
CA ARG A 40 2.63 14.88 4.57
C ARG A 40 1.94 15.99 5.35
N GLU A 41 1.69 17.10 4.66
CA GLU A 41 0.91 18.21 5.20
C GLU A 41 -0.42 17.69 5.78
N PRO A 42 -0.81 18.06 7.01
CA PRO A 42 -2.11 17.71 7.57
C PRO A 42 -3.25 18.50 6.90
N GLY A 43 -4.47 18.32 7.42
CA GLY A 43 -5.63 19.10 7.02
C GLY A 43 -6.12 18.83 5.59
N PHE A 44 -6.90 19.78 5.07
CA PHE A 44 -7.54 19.65 3.77
C PHE A 44 -6.54 19.50 2.61
N ALA A 45 -5.42 20.22 2.65
CA ALA A 45 -4.39 20.15 1.61
C ALA A 45 -3.79 18.74 1.49
N GLY A 46 -3.46 18.12 2.63
CA GLY A 46 -2.99 16.73 2.68
C GLY A 46 -3.98 15.74 2.07
N LEU A 47 -5.24 15.82 2.51
CA LEU A 47 -6.30 14.95 2.01
C LEU A 47 -6.54 15.16 0.50
N ALA A 48 -6.54 16.41 0.05
CA ALA A 48 -6.71 16.75 -1.35
C ALA A 48 -5.57 16.23 -2.23
N HIS A 49 -4.33 16.28 -1.75
CA HIS A 49 -3.18 15.71 -2.44
C HIS A 49 -3.32 14.18 -2.60
N ILE A 50 -3.82 13.47 -1.58
CA ILE A 50 -4.07 12.03 -1.68
C ILE A 50 -5.17 11.74 -2.73
N VAL A 51 -6.26 12.53 -2.74
CA VAL A 51 -7.32 12.41 -3.74
C VAL A 51 -6.80 12.65 -5.16
N CYS A 52 -5.87 13.59 -5.36
CA CYS A 52 -5.22 13.81 -6.65
C CYS A 52 -4.49 12.55 -7.16
N GLY A 53 -3.92 11.75 -6.25
CA GLY A 53 -3.22 10.51 -6.57
C GLY A 53 -4.09 9.29 -6.88
N GLN A 54 -5.40 9.35 -6.64
CA GLN A 54 -6.28 8.21 -6.88
C GLN A 54 -6.25 7.77 -8.36
N GLN A 55 -6.04 6.47 -8.58
CA GLN A 55 -6.10 5.78 -9.89
C GLN A 55 -5.17 6.34 -10.98
N VAL A 56 -4.10 7.05 -10.61
CA VAL A 56 -3.14 7.62 -11.57
C VAL A 56 -1.69 7.36 -11.14
N SER A 57 -0.75 7.57 -12.06
CA SER A 57 0.68 7.49 -11.72
C SER A 57 1.09 8.57 -10.72
N THR A 58 2.21 8.36 -10.03
CA THR A 58 2.81 9.37 -9.13
C THR A 58 3.17 10.66 -9.87
N ALA A 59 3.68 10.56 -11.10
CA ALA A 59 3.99 11.72 -11.93
C ALA A 59 2.73 12.51 -12.33
N SER A 60 1.66 11.82 -12.72
CA SER A 60 0.38 12.44 -13.03
C SER A 60 -0.23 13.12 -11.80
N ALA A 61 -0.18 12.46 -10.64
CA ALA A 61 -0.64 13.01 -9.36
C ALA A 61 0.11 14.31 -9.02
N ALA A 62 1.43 14.29 -9.11
CA ALA A 62 2.28 15.46 -8.84
C ALA A 62 1.97 16.62 -9.81
N ALA A 63 1.75 16.35 -11.09
CA ALA A 63 1.41 17.37 -12.06
C ALA A 63 0.04 18.01 -11.80
N ILE A 64 -0.97 17.22 -11.39
CA ILE A 64 -2.29 17.73 -10.98
C ILE A 64 -2.15 18.59 -9.72
N TRP A 65 -1.45 18.07 -8.71
CA TRP A 65 -1.24 18.78 -7.45
C TRP A 65 -0.52 20.11 -7.66
N GLY A 66 0.58 20.14 -8.42
CA GLY A 66 1.33 21.35 -8.69
C GLY A 66 0.50 22.45 -9.37
N ARG A 67 -0.37 22.10 -10.33
CA ARG A 67 -1.30 23.08 -10.93
C ARG A 67 -2.35 23.57 -9.94
N LEU A 68 -2.85 22.70 -9.07
CA LEU A 68 -3.83 23.07 -8.05
C LEU A 68 -3.25 23.99 -6.99
N SER A 69 -2.12 23.62 -6.39
CA SER A 69 -1.46 24.43 -5.34
C SER A 69 -0.97 25.76 -5.88
N ALA A 70 -0.55 25.84 -7.15
CA ALA A 70 -0.20 27.12 -7.78
C ALA A 70 -1.43 28.01 -8.07
N ALA A 71 -2.59 27.41 -8.33
CA ALA A 71 -3.82 28.15 -8.64
C ALA A 71 -4.62 28.60 -7.40
N PHE A 72 -4.32 28.01 -6.24
CA PHE A 72 -4.98 28.26 -4.97
C PHE A 72 -3.91 28.35 -3.87
N ASP A 73 -3.55 29.58 -3.50
CA ASP A 73 -2.58 29.88 -2.46
C ASP A 73 -3.14 30.99 -1.55
N PRO A 74 -3.41 30.71 -0.25
CA PRO A 74 -3.28 29.40 0.40
C PRO A 74 -4.26 28.36 -0.18
N PHE A 75 -3.87 27.09 -0.15
CA PHE A 75 -4.72 25.97 -0.60
C PHE A 75 -5.77 25.63 0.47
N ASP A 76 -6.89 26.36 0.45
CA ASP A 76 -7.96 26.25 1.44
C ASP A 76 -9.23 25.55 0.91
N HIS A 77 -9.91 24.84 1.81
CA HIS A 77 -11.16 24.14 1.53
C HIS A 77 -12.28 25.06 1.01
N SER A 78 -12.44 26.24 1.60
CA SER A 78 -13.47 27.21 1.19
C SER A 78 -13.23 27.71 -0.24
N ALA A 79 -11.96 27.85 -0.65
CA ALA A 79 -11.58 28.25 -2.01
C ALA A 79 -11.94 27.16 -3.03
N ILE A 80 -11.65 25.89 -2.73
CA ILE A 80 -12.03 24.75 -3.56
C ILE A 80 -13.55 24.58 -3.64
N ARG A 81 -14.27 24.81 -2.53
CA ARG A 81 -15.74 24.77 -2.52
C ARG A 81 -16.34 25.78 -3.50
N LYS A 82 -15.87 27.04 -3.44
CA LYS A 82 -16.33 28.17 -4.27
C LYS A 82 -15.87 28.09 -5.73
N ALA A 83 -14.76 27.41 -6.01
CA ALA A 83 -14.22 27.29 -7.36
C ALA A 83 -15.23 26.65 -8.32
N ARG A 84 -15.34 27.19 -9.54
CA ARG A 84 -16.18 26.59 -10.58
C ARG A 84 -15.60 25.24 -11.00
N THR A 85 -16.48 24.26 -11.28
CA THR A 85 -16.08 22.89 -11.63
C THR A 85 -15.25 22.85 -12.91
N ASP A 86 -15.54 23.70 -13.89
CA ASP A 86 -14.78 23.80 -15.14
C ASP A 86 -13.34 24.28 -14.91
N ARG A 87 -13.13 25.22 -13.98
CA ARG A 87 -11.78 25.66 -13.56
C ARG A 87 -11.00 24.49 -12.97
N LEU A 88 -11.61 23.74 -12.04
CA LEU A 88 -10.97 22.58 -11.40
C LEU A 88 -10.64 21.48 -12.42
N GLY A 89 -11.54 21.26 -13.40
CA GLY A 89 -11.32 20.33 -14.50
C GLY A 89 -10.12 20.71 -15.38
N ARG A 90 -9.97 22.00 -15.72
CA ARG A 90 -8.82 22.51 -16.49
C ARG A 90 -7.48 22.34 -15.77
N LEU A 91 -7.49 22.25 -14.44
CA LEU A 91 -6.29 21.94 -13.64
C LEU A 91 -5.96 20.44 -13.61
N GLY A 92 -6.81 19.60 -14.21
CA GLY A 92 -6.58 18.17 -14.40
C GLY A 92 -7.30 17.25 -13.42
N LEU A 93 -8.24 17.77 -12.63
CA LEU A 93 -9.11 16.93 -11.80
C LEU A 93 -10.19 16.28 -12.66
N SER A 94 -10.43 14.98 -12.44
CA SER A 94 -11.60 14.30 -12.98
C SER A 94 -12.89 14.73 -12.26
N GLY A 95 -14.05 14.52 -12.89
CA GLY A 95 -15.34 14.83 -12.26
C GLY A 95 -15.53 14.15 -10.91
N ALA A 96 -15.09 12.89 -10.77
CA ALA A 96 -15.12 12.16 -9.50
C ALA A 96 -14.27 12.86 -8.42
N LYS A 97 -13.02 13.23 -8.74
CA LYS A 97 -12.13 13.94 -7.79
C LYS A 97 -12.69 15.31 -7.41
N ILE A 98 -13.27 16.05 -8.37
CA ILE A 98 -13.94 17.33 -8.08
C ILE A 98 -15.09 17.12 -7.10
N LYS A 99 -15.93 16.11 -7.30
CA LYS A 99 -17.05 15.80 -6.41
C LYS A 99 -16.56 15.44 -5.01
N THR A 100 -15.51 14.61 -4.89
CA THR A 100 -14.87 14.27 -3.63
C THR A 100 -14.36 15.51 -2.90
N LEU A 101 -13.51 16.33 -3.54
CA LEU A 101 -12.92 17.51 -2.90
C LEU A 101 -13.96 18.55 -2.49
N LYS A 102 -14.96 18.81 -3.33
CA LYS A 102 -16.07 19.71 -2.99
C LYS A 102 -16.93 19.16 -1.86
N ASN A 103 -17.10 17.84 -1.75
CA ASN A 103 -17.82 17.23 -0.65
C ASN A 103 -17.06 17.44 0.67
N ILE A 104 -15.77 17.08 0.72
CA ILE A 104 -14.93 17.29 1.90
C ILE A 104 -14.95 18.75 2.32
N ALA A 105 -14.75 19.67 1.37
CA ALA A 105 -14.77 21.10 1.65
C ALA A 105 -16.12 21.58 2.22
N ARG A 106 -17.24 20.99 1.79
CA ARG A 106 -18.57 21.30 2.35
C ARG A 106 -18.72 20.77 3.77
N GLU A 107 -18.21 19.57 4.08
CA GLU A 107 -18.28 19.02 5.43
C GLU A 107 -17.42 19.82 6.42
N LEU A 108 -16.27 20.33 5.97
CA LEU A 108 -15.41 21.23 6.74
C LEU A 108 -16.07 22.61 6.96
N ASP A 109 -16.54 23.27 5.90
CA ASP A 109 -17.22 24.59 5.99
C ASP A 109 -18.48 24.53 6.87
N ALA A 110 -19.13 23.38 6.95
CA ALA A 110 -20.33 23.18 7.76
C ALA A 110 -20.03 22.60 9.15
N GLU A 111 -18.75 22.51 9.53
CA GLU A 111 -18.27 22.00 10.82
C GLU A 111 -18.77 20.58 11.18
N ARG A 112 -19.20 19.80 10.18
CA ARG A 112 -19.58 18.38 10.35
C ARG A 112 -18.38 17.45 10.31
N LEU A 113 -17.26 17.92 9.77
CA LEU A 113 -15.97 17.26 9.81
C LEU A 113 -14.98 18.23 10.47
N ASN A 114 -14.29 17.78 11.50
CA ASN A 114 -13.17 18.51 12.11
C ASN A 114 -11.93 17.61 12.08
N LEU A 115 -10.92 18.00 11.30
CA LEU A 115 -9.73 17.18 11.08
C LEU A 115 -8.77 17.18 12.27
N ASP A 116 -8.84 18.20 13.13
CA ASP A 116 -8.03 18.27 14.36
C ASP A 116 -8.63 17.35 15.43
N VAL A 117 -9.97 17.34 15.57
CA VAL A 117 -10.67 16.38 16.44
C VAL A 117 -10.45 14.96 15.95
N LEU A 118 -10.57 14.73 14.64
CA LEU A 118 -10.34 13.44 14.01
C LEU A 118 -8.92 12.89 14.28
N ALA A 119 -7.92 13.76 14.41
CA ALA A 119 -6.56 13.33 14.72
C ALA A 119 -6.46 12.69 16.11
N GLU A 120 -7.30 13.11 17.04
CA GLU A 120 -7.31 12.66 18.44
C GLU A 120 -8.32 11.54 18.73
N GLU A 121 -9.09 11.13 17.71
CA GLU A 121 -9.98 9.97 17.81
C GLU A 121 -9.20 8.65 17.74
N ASP A 122 -9.81 7.56 18.21
CA ASP A 122 -9.28 6.21 17.97
C ASP A 122 -9.13 5.94 16.46
N ALA A 123 -8.07 5.24 16.05
CA ALA A 123 -7.75 4.98 14.65
C ALA A 123 -8.93 4.41 13.86
N ASP A 124 -9.66 3.45 14.45
CA ASP A 124 -10.75 2.78 13.76
C ASP A 124 -11.98 3.69 13.68
N ALA A 125 -12.24 4.50 14.71
CA ALA A 125 -13.29 5.52 14.68
C ALA A 125 -12.99 6.59 13.61
N ALA A 126 -11.77 7.12 13.60
CA ALA A 126 -11.32 8.10 12.62
C ALA A 126 -11.38 7.55 11.18
N HIS A 127 -11.01 6.28 10.99
CA HIS A 127 -11.16 5.58 9.71
C HIS A 127 -12.62 5.53 9.25
N ASN A 128 -13.54 5.17 10.15
CA ASN A 128 -14.97 5.10 9.85
C ASN A 128 -15.55 6.48 9.50
N THR A 129 -15.16 7.54 10.23
CA THR A 129 -15.55 8.91 9.94
C THR A 129 -15.11 9.34 8.53
N LEU A 130 -13.85 9.05 8.16
CA LEU A 130 -13.34 9.38 6.83
C LEU A 130 -14.01 8.58 5.71
N THR A 131 -14.21 7.28 5.89
CA THR A 131 -14.80 6.40 4.86
C THR A 131 -16.29 6.63 4.65
N ALA A 132 -16.98 7.29 5.57
CA ALA A 132 -18.35 7.77 5.38
C ALA A 132 -18.43 8.92 4.35
N LEU A 133 -17.32 9.61 4.07
CA LEU A 133 -17.28 10.71 3.11
C LEU A 133 -17.32 10.20 1.67
N HIS A 134 -18.13 10.87 0.84
CA HIS A 134 -18.21 10.55 -0.58
C HIS A 134 -16.82 10.63 -1.26
N GLY A 135 -16.41 9.53 -1.87
CA GLY A 135 -15.16 9.45 -2.64
C GLY A 135 -13.90 9.22 -1.80
N ILE A 136 -14.04 9.02 -0.49
CA ILE A 136 -12.98 8.54 0.40
C ILE A 136 -13.19 7.05 0.65
N GLY A 137 -12.34 6.23 0.05
CA GLY A 137 -12.32 4.79 0.32
C GLY A 137 -11.38 4.41 1.46
N PRO A 138 -11.41 3.15 1.94
CA PRO A 138 -10.59 2.69 3.06
C PRO A 138 -9.10 3.02 2.92
N TRP A 139 -8.52 2.75 1.75
CA TRP A 139 -7.11 3.06 1.49
C TRP A 139 -6.80 4.56 1.61
N THR A 140 -7.69 5.43 1.14
CA THR A 140 -7.48 6.89 1.26
C THR A 140 -7.57 7.34 2.71
N ALA A 141 -8.51 6.80 3.49
CA ALA A 141 -8.61 7.07 4.92
C ALA A 141 -7.33 6.65 5.64
N ASP A 142 -6.88 5.40 5.46
CA ASP A 142 -5.69 4.88 6.13
C ASP A 142 -4.43 5.69 5.80
N VAL A 143 -4.23 6.03 4.53
CA VAL A 143 -3.07 6.83 4.10
C VAL A 143 -3.10 8.24 4.68
N TYR A 144 -4.29 8.84 4.80
CA TYR A 144 -4.44 10.15 5.43
C TYR A 144 -4.14 10.07 6.93
N LEU A 145 -4.71 9.09 7.64
CA LEU A 145 -4.45 8.88 9.07
C LEU A 145 -2.96 8.64 9.34
N LEU A 146 -2.30 7.80 8.52
CA LEU A 146 -0.89 7.46 8.71
C LEU A 146 0.07 8.61 8.43
N PHE A 147 -0.12 9.36 7.34
CA PHE A 147 0.91 10.27 6.87
C PHE A 147 0.57 11.74 7.08
N CYS A 148 -0.71 12.10 7.11
CA CYS A 148 -1.16 13.47 7.39
C CYS A 148 -1.42 13.64 8.90
N LEU A 149 -2.16 12.73 9.53
CA LEU A 149 -2.43 12.80 10.98
C LEU A 149 -1.39 12.08 11.85
N ARG A 150 -0.48 11.32 11.22
CA ARG A 150 0.63 10.61 11.89
C ARG A 150 0.13 9.62 12.95
N HIS A 151 -1.09 9.12 12.80
CA HIS A 151 -1.75 8.28 13.78
C HIS A 151 -1.05 6.91 13.88
N ALA A 152 -0.46 6.60 15.03
CA ALA A 152 0.43 5.45 15.19
C ALA A 152 -0.28 4.10 15.11
N ASP A 153 -1.59 4.05 15.36
CA ASP A 153 -2.38 2.82 15.26
C ASP A 153 -3.19 2.67 13.96
N ALA A 154 -3.06 3.58 13.00
CA ALA A 154 -3.75 3.44 11.71
C ALA A 154 -3.19 2.23 10.93
N TRP A 155 -4.05 1.48 10.24
CA TRP A 155 -3.66 0.23 9.58
C TRP A 155 -4.19 0.13 8.15
N PRO A 156 -3.31 0.13 7.13
CA PRO A 156 -3.71 0.15 5.73
C PRO A 156 -4.04 -1.26 5.24
N ALA A 157 -5.08 -1.88 5.80
CA ALA A 157 -5.46 -3.27 5.54
C ALA A 157 -5.72 -3.55 4.04
N GLY A 158 -6.14 -2.55 3.29
CA GLY A 158 -6.40 -2.61 1.85
C GLY A 158 -5.18 -2.41 0.95
N ASP A 159 -4.02 -2.04 1.49
CA ASP A 159 -2.84 -1.74 0.68
C ASP A 159 -2.17 -3.01 0.14
N ILE A 160 -2.14 -3.13 -1.18
CA ILE A 160 -1.64 -4.34 -1.87
C ILE A 160 -0.15 -4.57 -1.60
N ALA A 161 0.66 -3.52 -1.46
CA ALA A 161 2.07 -3.66 -1.18
C ALA A 161 2.30 -4.18 0.25
N VAL A 162 1.54 -3.67 1.22
CA VAL A 162 1.56 -4.20 2.59
C VAL A 162 1.05 -5.63 2.64
N GLN A 163 -0.06 -5.96 1.97
CA GLN A 163 -0.59 -7.32 1.92
C GLN A 163 0.42 -8.32 1.32
N GLU A 164 1.11 -7.95 0.23
CA GLU A 164 2.12 -8.81 -0.39
C GLU A 164 3.36 -8.96 0.53
N ALA A 165 3.79 -7.88 1.16
CA ALA A 165 4.89 -7.91 2.12
C ALA A 165 4.59 -8.81 3.33
N VAL A 166 3.39 -8.71 3.89
CA VAL A 166 2.91 -9.55 5.00
C VAL A 166 2.84 -11.01 4.57
N LYS A 167 2.30 -11.30 3.38
CA LYS A 167 2.26 -12.66 2.84
C LYS A 167 3.65 -13.27 2.78
N VAL A 168 4.60 -12.58 2.14
CA VAL A 168 5.97 -13.10 1.97
C VAL A 168 6.68 -13.19 3.31
N GLY A 169 6.62 -12.14 4.13
CA GLY A 169 7.36 -12.07 5.39
C GLY A 169 6.84 -13.01 6.48
N LEU A 170 5.55 -13.32 6.47
CA LEU A 170 4.94 -14.30 7.39
C LEU A 170 4.78 -15.70 6.78
N GLY A 171 5.24 -15.93 5.55
CA GLY A 171 5.15 -17.23 4.88
C GLY A 171 3.72 -17.70 4.59
N LEU A 172 2.80 -16.79 4.32
CA LEU A 172 1.40 -17.13 4.01
C LEU A 172 1.27 -17.70 2.60
N ALA A 173 0.43 -18.72 2.43
CA ALA A 173 0.20 -19.37 1.14
C ALA A 173 -0.40 -18.42 0.09
N THR A 174 -1.30 -17.53 0.50
CA THR A 174 -1.97 -16.57 -0.37
C THR A 174 -1.91 -15.17 0.22
N ARG A 175 -2.04 -14.15 -0.65
CA ARG A 175 -2.10 -12.76 -0.20
C ARG A 175 -3.35 -12.58 0.69
N PRO A 176 -3.21 -12.10 1.94
CA PRO A 176 -4.34 -11.90 2.83
C PRO A 176 -5.27 -10.82 2.27
N THR A 177 -6.58 -11.07 2.37
CA THR A 177 -7.61 -10.07 2.10
C THR A 177 -7.60 -8.98 3.17
N PRO A 178 -8.20 -7.79 2.92
CA PRO A 178 -8.31 -6.75 3.95
C PRO A 178 -8.92 -7.25 5.27
N LYS A 179 -9.91 -8.15 5.20
CA LYS A 179 -10.52 -8.76 6.39
C LYS A 179 -9.54 -9.65 7.17
N GLN A 180 -8.66 -10.36 6.47
CA GLN A 180 -7.64 -11.22 7.09
C GLN A 180 -6.46 -10.42 7.64
N MET A 181 -6.25 -9.19 7.17
CA MET A 181 -5.20 -8.31 7.67
C MET A 181 -5.47 -7.81 9.10
N ALA A 182 -6.73 -7.67 9.51
CA ALA A 182 -7.10 -7.22 10.85
C ALA A 182 -6.56 -8.12 11.97
N PRO A 183 -6.86 -9.44 12.02
CA PRO A 183 -6.34 -10.31 13.08
C PRO A 183 -4.80 -10.48 13.03
N LEU A 184 -4.18 -10.32 11.85
CA LEU A 184 -2.72 -10.36 11.74
C LEU A 184 -2.05 -9.16 12.41
N ALA A 185 -2.72 -8.00 12.37
CA ALA A 185 -2.20 -6.74 12.89
C ALA A 185 -2.60 -6.45 14.35
N GLU A 186 -3.54 -7.21 14.91
CA GLU A 186 -4.00 -7.04 16.29
C GLU A 186 -2.85 -7.09 17.32
N PRO A 187 -1.86 -8.02 17.20
CA PRO A 187 -0.70 -8.03 18.09
C PRO A 187 0.22 -6.81 17.94
N TRP A 188 -0.02 -5.90 17.00
CA TRP A 188 0.79 -4.70 16.81
C TRP A 188 0.13 -3.44 17.36
N ARG A 189 -1.08 -3.53 17.93
CA ARG A 189 -1.68 -2.39 18.63
C ARG A 189 -0.85 -1.99 19.85
N PRO A 190 -0.78 -0.68 20.17
CA PRO A 190 -1.39 0.46 19.48
C PRO A 190 -0.49 1.10 18.40
N LEU A 191 0.40 0.32 17.77
CA LEU A 191 1.47 0.77 16.88
C LEU A 191 1.38 0.16 15.47
N ARG A 192 0.18 -0.19 15.01
CA ARG A 192 -0.03 -0.80 13.68
C ARG A 192 0.53 0.06 12.54
N GLY A 193 0.53 1.38 12.69
CA GLY A 193 1.11 2.32 11.73
C GLY A 193 2.63 2.25 11.65
N ALA A 194 3.33 1.98 12.76
CA ALA A 194 4.77 1.69 12.73
C ALA A 194 5.04 0.35 12.03
N ALA A 195 4.23 -0.68 12.30
CA ALA A 195 4.30 -1.95 11.57
C ALA A 195 4.10 -1.73 10.05
N ALA A 196 3.15 -0.88 9.64
CA ALA A 196 2.92 -0.56 8.23
C ALA A 196 4.17 0.06 7.56
N HIS A 197 4.87 0.97 8.25
CA HIS A 197 6.14 1.54 7.76
C HIS A 197 7.21 0.48 7.52
N LEU A 198 7.32 -0.50 8.43
CA LEU A 198 8.22 -1.63 8.29
C LEU A 198 7.83 -2.52 7.09
N TRP A 199 6.56 -2.88 6.98
CA TRP A 199 6.05 -3.73 5.90
C TRP A 199 6.22 -3.10 4.52
N TRP A 200 5.95 -1.81 4.36
CA TRP A 200 6.26 -1.14 3.08
C TRP A 200 7.75 -1.10 2.79
N SER A 201 8.59 -0.92 3.80
CA SER A 201 10.05 -0.96 3.61
C SER A 201 10.51 -2.35 3.18
N TYR A 202 9.88 -3.40 3.72
CA TYR A 202 10.08 -4.77 3.29
C TYR A 202 9.64 -5.01 1.85
N TYR A 203 8.47 -4.51 1.46
CA TYR A 203 8.02 -4.57 0.07
C TYR A 203 9.04 -3.98 -0.91
N ARG A 204 9.70 -2.86 -0.56
CA ARG A 204 10.74 -2.25 -1.40
C ARG A 204 11.95 -3.17 -1.56
N VAL A 205 12.35 -3.88 -0.50
CA VAL A 205 13.43 -4.88 -0.56
C VAL A 205 13.04 -6.03 -1.47
N LEU A 206 11.82 -6.55 -1.35
CA LEU A 206 11.30 -7.61 -2.22
C LEU A 206 11.34 -7.20 -3.70
N LYS A 207 10.85 -6.00 -4.04
CA LYS A 207 10.84 -5.49 -5.41
C LYS A 207 12.23 -5.26 -5.99
N LYS A 208 13.19 -4.79 -5.18
CA LYS A 208 14.60 -4.68 -5.62
C LYS A 208 15.19 -6.06 -5.93
N ARG A 209 14.91 -7.07 -5.10
CA ARG A 209 15.39 -8.43 -5.32
C ARG A 209 14.77 -9.07 -6.56
N GLU A 210 13.46 -8.92 -6.76
CA GLU A 210 12.79 -9.36 -7.98
C GLU A 210 13.40 -8.71 -9.22
N GLY A 211 13.59 -7.39 -9.20
CA GLY A 211 14.24 -6.64 -10.29
C GLY A 211 15.63 -7.17 -10.62
N VAL A 212 16.47 -7.39 -9.61
CA VAL A 212 17.82 -7.96 -9.76
C VAL A 212 17.79 -9.40 -10.29
N LEU A 213 16.83 -10.23 -9.87
CA LEU A 213 16.67 -11.59 -10.38
C LEU A 213 16.17 -11.60 -11.83
N THR A 214 15.26 -10.69 -12.19
CA THR A 214 14.77 -10.54 -13.57
C THR A 214 15.81 -9.95 -14.52
N GLU A 215 16.68 -9.04 -14.06
CA GLU A 215 17.77 -8.48 -14.86
C GLU A 215 18.93 -9.46 -15.05
N LYS A 216 19.16 -10.39 -14.10
CA LYS A 216 20.19 -11.43 -14.22
C LYS A 216 19.80 -12.59 -15.15
N VAL A 217 18.58 -12.62 -15.68
CA VAL A 217 18.16 -13.61 -16.69
C VAL A 217 17.95 -12.91 -18.03
N SER A 218 19.06 -12.67 -18.74
CA SER A 218 19.04 -12.43 -20.18
C SER A 218 19.06 -13.80 -20.90
N PRO A 219 18.21 -14.05 -21.91
CA PRO A 219 18.12 -15.35 -22.55
C PRO A 219 19.33 -15.56 -23.47
N ALA A 220 20.39 -16.16 -22.94
CA ALA A 220 21.38 -16.81 -23.79
C ALA A 220 20.67 -17.94 -24.54
N LYS A 221 20.69 -17.86 -25.88
CA LYS A 221 20.16 -18.87 -26.80
C LYS A 221 20.67 -20.26 -26.42
N VAL A 222 19.83 -21.08 -25.79
CA VAL A 222 20.07 -22.52 -25.73
C VAL A 222 19.63 -23.10 -27.07
N SER A 223 20.62 -23.44 -27.89
CA SER A 223 20.44 -24.20 -29.12
C SER A 223 19.84 -25.56 -28.80
N LEU A 224 18.60 -25.78 -29.22
CA LEU A 224 17.96 -27.10 -29.21
C LEU A 224 18.59 -27.95 -30.32
N ALA A 225 19.55 -28.79 -29.95
CA ALA A 225 19.98 -29.91 -30.79
C ALA A 225 18.80 -30.89 -30.95
N LYS A 226 18.36 -31.07 -32.20
CA LYS A 226 17.32 -32.03 -32.58
C LYS A 226 17.80 -33.46 -32.27
N VAL A 227 17.09 -34.15 -31.38
CA VAL A 227 17.20 -35.62 -31.23
C VAL A 227 16.23 -36.26 -32.21
N ASN A 228 16.76 -37.06 -33.13
CA ASN A 228 16.01 -37.79 -34.14
C ASN A 228 15.41 -39.07 -33.52
N PRO A 229 14.15 -39.44 -33.80
CA PRO A 229 13.58 -40.69 -33.30
C PRO A 229 14.04 -41.87 -34.17
N ALA A 230 14.76 -42.82 -33.57
CA ALA A 230 15.09 -44.10 -34.19
C ALA A 230 13.86 -45.02 -34.18
N LYS A 231 13.56 -45.62 -35.34
CA LYS A 231 12.52 -46.66 -35.53
C LYS A 231 12.92 -47.96 -34.81
N PRO A 232 11.96 -48.74 -34.28
CA PRO A 232 12.25 -50.06 -33.73
C PRO A 232 12.38 -51.10 -34.85
N SER A 233 13.48 -51.84 -34.87
CA SER A 233 13.67 -53.04 -35.69
C SER A 233 13.14 -54.27 -34.96
N LEU A 234 12.26 -55.00 -35.64
CA LEU A 234 11.77 -56.32 -35.24
C LEU A 234 12.88 -57.36 -35.50
N SER A 235 13.37 -58.02 -34.45
CA SER A 235 14.11 -59.28 -34.57
C SER A 235 13.34 -60.40 -33.87
N LYS A 236 13.06 -61.45 -34.65
CA LYS A 236 12.41 -62.70 -34.23
C LYS A 236 13.41 -63.55 -33.46
N SER A 237 12.96 -64.21 -32.39
CA SER A 237 13.64 -65.38 -31.80
C SER A 237 12.61 -66.51 -31.56
N PRO A 238 13.04 -67.79 -31.62
CA PRO A 238 12.17 -68.93 -31.90
C PRO A 238 11.56 -69.56 -30.64
N GLY A 239 10.39 -70.19 -30.81
CA GLY A 239 9.57 -70.76 -29.74
C GLY A 239 10.10 -72.07 -29.12
N PRO A 240 9.57 -72.45 -27.94
CA PRO A 240 10.02 -73.64 -27.24
C PRO A 240 9.30 -74.90 -27.76
N ARG A 241 10.08 -75.95 -28.03
CA ARG A 241 9.61 -77.31 -28.33
C ARG A 241 9.00 -77.95 -27.09
N ALA A 242 7.77 -78.43 -27.24
CA ALA A 242 7.13 -79.37 -26.33
C ALA A 242 7.88 -80.71 -26.30
N ARG A 243 8.13 -81.25 -25.10
CA ARG A 243 8.48 -82.66 -24.89
C ARG A 243 7.24 -83.38 -24.36
N LYS A 244 6.82 -84.42 -25.09
CA LYS A 244 5.87 -85.45 -24.67
C LYS A 244 6.61 -86.59 -23.95
N ARG A 245 5.85 -87.26 -23.08
CA ARG A 245 6.11 -88.45 -22.26
C ARG A 245 6.76 -88.17 -20.91
#